data_AF-A0A961L941-F1
#
_entry.id   AF-A0A961L941-F1
#
_cell.length_a   1.000
_cell.length_b   1.000
_cell.length_c   1.000
_cell.angle_alpha   90.00
_cell.angle_beta   90.00
_cell.angle_gamma   90.00
#
_symmetry.space_group_name_H-M   'P 1'
#
loop_
_entity.id
_entity.type
_entity.pdbx_description
1 polymer ?
#
loop_
_entity_poly.entity_id
_entity_poly.type
_entity_poly.pdbx_seq_one_letter_code
_entity_poly.pdbx_strand_id
1 'polypeptide(L)' 'IGSRSLGLFSYRKYLGPGRWIPCIVRVFPLEVRALLKEYPEHDQRKVRWFPPRKAAKRVAEPELRAMIRDFDPDTATEA' A
#
# COMPACT_ATOMS: atom_id res chain seq x y z
N ILE A 1 -8.14 -10.18 3.78
CA ILE A 1 -8.17 -8.86 3.12
C ILE A 1 -9.54 -8.27 3.41
N GLY A 2 -9.63 -7.00 3.85
CA GLY A 2 -10.91 -6.36 4.16
C GLY A 2 -11.83 -6.24 2.94
N SER A 3 -13.14 -6.28 3.18
CA SER A 3 -14.21 -6.13 2.19
C SER A 3 -14.30 -4.69 1.66
N ARG A 4 -14.03 -3.70 2.52
CA ARG A 4 -14.13 -2.28 2.23
C ARG A 4 -12.80 -1.70 1.77
N SER A 5 -12.86 -0.95 0.68
CA SER A 5 -11.74 -0.19 0.16
C SER A 5 -11.49 1.07 1.00
N LEU A 6 -10.22 1.35 1.32
CA LEU A 6 -9.80 2.62 1.94
C LEU A 6 -9.90 3.77 0.94
N GLY A 7 -9.76 3.47 -0.36
CA GLY A 7 -9.89 4.45 -1.43
C GLY A 7 -9.12 4.05 -2.69
N LEU A 8 -8.90 5.04 -3.55
CA LEU A 8 -8.15 4.90 -4.79
C LEU A 8 -6.96 5.86 -4.77
N PHE A 9 -5.85 5.45 -5.36
CA PHE A 9 -4.78 6.36 -5.74
C PHE A 9 -4.36 6.09 -7.18
N SER A 10 -3.75 7.07 -7.84
CA SER A 10 -3.24 6.90 -9.19
C SER A 10 -1.73 7.08 -9.23
N TYR A 11 -1.07 6.39 -10.15
CA TYR A 11 0.35 6.59 -10.42
C TYR A 11 0.66 6.31 -11.88
N ARG A 12 1.82 6.78 -12.34
CA ARG A 12 2.36 6.45 -13.67
C ARG A 12 3.21 5.20 -13.56
N LYS A 13 2.75 4.08 -14.14
CA LYS A 13 3.55 2.87 -14.23
C LYS A 13 4.51 2.99 -15.39
N TYR A 14 5.81 3.09 -15.08
CA TYR A 14 6.87 3.17 -16.07
C TYR A 14 7.07 1.82 -16.76
N LEU A 15 7.15 1.83 -18.10
CA LEU A 15 7.33 0.64 -18.94
C LEU A 15 8.66 0.67 -19.70
N GLY A 16 9.46 1.73 -19.56
CA GLY A 16 10.71 1.95 -20.29
C GLY A 16 10.85 3.41 -20.75
N PRO A 17 11.97 3.78 -21.39
CA PRO A 17 12.27 5.15 -21.80
C PRO A 17 11.12 5.83 -22.53
N GLY A 18 10.64 6.94 -21.97
CA GLY A 18 9.52 7.73 -22.52
C GLY A 18 8.14 7.06 -22.47
N ARG A 19 8.02 5.84 -21.93
CA ARG A 19 6.79 5.04 -21.94
C ARG A 19 6.26 4.83 -20.53
N TRP A 20 5.01 5.24 -20.33
CA TRP A 20 4.28 4.99 -19.11
C TRP A 20 2.80 4.80 -19.41
N ILE A 21 2.10 4.16 -18.47
CA ILE A 21 0.64 4.04 -18.50
C ILE A 21 0.06 4.58 -17.19
N PRO A 22 -1.09 5.27 -17.22
CA PRO A 22 -1.79 5.63 -15.99
C PRO A 22 -2.39 4.36 -15.36
N CYS A 23 -2.23 4.23 -14.05
CA CYS A 23 -2.84 3.15 -13.29
C CYS A 23 -3.64 3.73 -12.13
N ILE A 24 -4.84 3.20 -11.93
CA ILE A 24 -5.67 3.47 -10.75
C ILE A 24 -5.62 2.22 -9.88
N VAL A 25 -5.31 2.40 -8.60
CA VAL A 25 -5.14 1.31 -7.64
C VAL A 25 -6.15 1.48 -6.52
N ARG A 26 -6.89 0.41 -6.23
CA ARG A 26 -7.77 0.30 -5.08
C ARG A 26 -7.04 -0.29 -3.89
N VAL A 27 -7.16 0.36 -2.74
CA VAL A 27 -6.43 -0.02 -1.52
C VAL A 27 -7.37 -0.70 -0.54
N PHE A 28 -6.99 -1.86 -0.05
CA PHE A 28 -7.72 -2.61 0.97
C PHE A 28 -6.83 -2.91 2.17
N PRO A 29 -7.37 -2.91 3.40
CA PRO A 29 -6.60 -3.27 4.58
C PRO A 29 -6.33 -4.78 4.62
N LEU A 30 -5.20 -5.17 5.19
CA LEU A 30 -4.83 -6.56 5.43
C LEU A 30 -4.20 -6.68 6.81
N GLU A 31 -4.86 -7.43 7.69
CA GLU A 31 -4.27 -7.87 8.95
C GLU A 31 -3.22 -8.95 8.65
N VAL A 32 -1.96 -8.69 9.03
CA VAL A 32 -0.86 -9.64 8.83
C VAL A 32 -0.60 -10.37 10.14
N ARG A 33 -0.85 -11.68 10.17
CA ARG A 33 -0.61 -12.54 11.34
C ARG A 33 0.73 -13.26 11.32
N ALA A 34 1.23 -13.56 10.12
CA ALA A 34 2.52 -14.21 9.90
C ALA A 34 3.10 -13.80 8.54
N LEU A 35 4.42 -13.89 8.40
CA LEU A 35 5.13 -13.69 7.14
C LEU A 35 6.03 -14.91 6.89
N LEU A 36 6.00 -15.46 5.69
CA LEU A 36 6.92 -16.53 5.30
C LEU A 36 8.36 -15.98 5.23
N LYS A 37 9.32 -16.78 5.68
CA LYS A 37 10.74 -16.42 5.62
C LYS A 37 11.32 -16.54 4.21
N GLU A 38 10.83 -17.51 3.45
CA GLU A 38 11.30 -17.83 2.11
C GLU A 38 10.11 -17.84 1.14
N TYR A 39 10.22 -17.05 0.08
CA TYR A 39 9.28 -16.99 -1.05
C TYR A 39 10.03 -16.45 -2.28
N PRO A 40 9.59 -16.71 -3.53
CA PRO A 40 10.38 -16.43 -4.73
C PRO A 40 10.91 -14.99 -4.85
N GLU A 41 10.18 -14.01 -4.31
CA GLU A 41 10.51 -12.58 -4.37
C GLU A 41 11.16 -12.02 -3.10
N HIS A 42 11.48 -12.85 -2.08
CA HIS A 42 11.90 -12.36 -0.76
C HIS A 42 13.15 -11.48 -0.75
N ASP A 43 14.08 -11.74 -1.68
CA ASP A 43 15.31 -10.96 -1.84
C ASP A 43 15.17 -9.73 -2.74
N GLN A 44 14.04 -9.57 -3.43
CA GLN A 44 13.84 -8.45 -4.35
C GLN A 44 13.49 -7.14 -3.63
N ARG A 45 13.00 -7.21 -2.38
CA ARG A 45 12.57 -6.04 -1.60
C ARG A 45 12.85 -6.24 -0.12
N LYS A 46 13.31 -5.18 0.55
CA LYS A 46 13.45 -5.14 2.01
C LYS A 46 12.14 -4.70 2.65
N VAL A 47 11.47 -5.62 3.35
CA VAL A 47 10.26 -5.33 4.12
C VAL A 47 10.62 -4.65 5.45
N ARG A 48 9.88 -3.61 5.81
CA ARG A 48 10.02 -2.92 7.09
C ARG A 48 8.65 -2.46 7.60
N TRP A 49 8.40 -2.65 8.88
CA TRP A 49 7.22 -2.15 9.57
C TRP A 49 7.45 -0.72 10.07
N PHE A 50 6.42 0.12 9.96
CA PHE A 50 6.48 1.51 10.37
C PHE A 50 5.17 1.92 11.05
N PRO A 51 5.22 2.87 12.00
CA PRO A 51 4.02 3.59 12.43
C PRO A 51 3.37 4.30 11.24
N PRO A 52 2.02 4.41 11.18
CA PRO A 52 1.29 5.00 10.05
C PRO A 52 1.82 6.36 9.60
N ARG A 53 2.08 7.27 10.55
CA ARG A 53 2.64 8.61 10.28
C ARG A 53 4.02 8.58 9.61
N LYS A 54 4.86 7.58 9.92
CA LYS A 54 6.18 7.41 9.29
C LYS A 54 6.04 6.74 7.92
N ALA A 55 5.15 5.75 7.80
CA ALA A 55 4.85 5.07 6.53
C ALA A 55 4.33 6.05 5.47
N ALA A 56 3.40 6.93 5.85
CA ALA A 56 2.82 7.95 4.97
C ALA A 56 3.90 8.87 4.33
N LYS A 57 4.98 9.18 5.06
CA LYS A 57 6.09 9.99 4.54
C LYS A 57 6.99 9.25 3.55
N ARG A 58 6.87 7.92 3.43
CA ARG A 58 7.70 7.07 2.56
C ARG A 58 7.05 6.75 1.21
N VAL A 59 5.79 7.14 1.00
CA VAL A 59 5.09 7.01 -0.29
C VAL A 59 5.04 8.35 -1.02
N ALA A 60 5.07 8.32 -2.35
CA ALA A 60 5.11 9.53 -3.18
C ALA A 60 3.70 10.06 -3.47
N GLU A 61 2.74 9.17 -3.59
CA GLU A 61 1.38 9.45 -4.03
C GLU A 61 0.58 10.12 -2.89
N PRO A 62 0.07 11.36 -3.08
CA PRO A 62 -0.63 12.11 -2.04
C PRO A 62 -1.86 11.40 -1.48
N GLU A 63 -2.65 10.74 -2.33
CA GLU A 63 -3.87 10.02 -1.93
C GLU A 63 -3.52 8.79 -1.08
N LEU A 64 -2.47 8.04 -1.48
CA LEU A 64 -1.97 6.91 -0.70
C LEU A 64 -1.39 7.36 0.64
N ARG A 65 -0.66 8.49 0.65
CA ARG A 65 -0.13 9.11 1.86
C ARG A 65 -1.25 9.44 2.86
N ALA A 66 -2.34 10.04 2.38
CA ALA A 66 -3.48 10.38 3.22
C ALA A 66 -4.14 9.10 3.78
N MET A 67 -4.44 8.12 2.92
CA MET A 67 -5.01 6.84 3.35
C MET A 67 -4.16 6.14 4.41
N ILE A 68 -2.83 6.08 4.24
CA ILE A 68 -1.94 5.47 5.24
C ILE A 68 -1.90 6.27 6.54
N ARG A 69 -1.86 7.61 6.47
CA ARG A 69 -1.76 8.47 7.65
C ARG A 69 -2.99 8.35 8.55
N ASP A 70 -4.17 8.29 7.93
CA ASP A 70 -5.47 8.39 8.59
C ASP A 70 -6.10 6.99 8.81
N PHE A 71 -5.38 5.92 8.47
CA PHE A 71 -5.86 4.54 8.63
C PHE A 71 -6.02 4.17 10.11
N ASP A 72 -7.23 3.75 10.46
CA ASP A 72 -7.59 3.16 11.74
C ASP A 72 -8.14 1.74 11.51
N PRO A 73 -7.48 0.68 12.01
CA PRO A 73 -7.88 -0.70 11.77
C PRO A 73 -9.23 -1.08 12.38
N ASP A 74 -9.66 -0.42 13.46
CA ASP A 74 -10.90 -0.76 14.16
C ASP A 74 -12.10 -0.30 13.33
N THR A 75 -12.02 0.91 12.77
CA THR A 75 -13.07 1.46 11.88
C THR A 75 -13.14 0.77 10.51
N ALA A 76 -12.08 0.07 10.12
CA ALA A 76 -11.97 -0.59 8.82
C ALA A 76 -12.54 -2.03 8.82
N THR A 77 -12.79 -2.60 10.01
CA THR A 77 -13.23 -3.99 10.19
C THR A 77 -14.73 -4.12 10.43
N GLU A 78 -15.43 -3.06 10.84
CA GLU A 78 -16.86 -3.06 11.21
C GLU A 78 -17.87 -2.90 10.04
N ALA A 79 -17.55 -3.33 8.81
CA ALA A 79 -18.50 -3.27 7.68
C ALA A 79 -18.46 -4.49 6.74
#